data_AF-A0A813XAH2-F1
#
_entry.id   AF-A0A813XAH2-F1
#
_cell.length_a   1.000
_cell.length_b   1.000
_cell.length_c   1.000
_cell.angle_alpha   90.00
_cell.angle_beta   90.00
_cell.angle_gamma   90.00
#
_symmetry.space_group_name_H-M   'P 1'
#
loop_
_entity.id
_entity.type
_entity.pdbx_description
1 polymer ?
#
loop_
_entity_poly.entity_id
_entity_poly.type
_entity_poly.pdbx_seq_one_letter_code
_entity_poly.pdbx_strand_id
1 'polypeptide(L)'
;MRNEQQLTSYRIEKGVGRMEKREINELEPYLERRTGFMWLPQSNTEYYESEIFHTNLKLSQNKRDLMNISDYLLWSIGNFILFFVLGVICVILSVRVREHKRNKDYDTSLKISQRTLIMNIFTTIIGICFLVTMLALLINKSSTNF
;
A
#
# COMPACT_ATOMS: atom_id res chain seq x y z
N MET A 1 25.19 -14.32 -38.25
CA MET A 1 25.15 -13.97 -36.82
C MET A 1 25.13 -12.45 -36.52
N ARG A 2 25.11 -11.56 -37.53
CA ARG A 2 25.21 -10.09 -37.30
C ARG A 2 23.85 -9.37 -37.15
N ASN A 3 22.72 -10.06 -37.34
CA ASN A 3 21.39 -9.44 -37.39
C ASN A 3 20.65 -9.44 -36.03
N GLU A 4 21.01 -10.30 -35.08
CA GLU A 4 20.30 -10.37 -33.79
C GLU A 4 20.67 -9.25 -32.83
N GLN A 5 21.89 -8.73 -32.90
CA GLN A 5 22.35 -7.65 -32.03
C GLN A 5 21.69 -6.29 -32.33
N GLN A 6 21.18 -6.08 -33.55
CA GLN A 6 20.51 -4.83 -33.91
C GLN A 6 19.06 -4.74 -33.38
N LEU A 7 18.40 -5.88 -33.16
CA LEU A 7 17.03 -5.92 -32.63
C LEU A 7 16.97 -5.63 -31.13
N THR A 8 18.01 -5.98 -30.38
CA THR A 8 18.07 -5.72 -28.94
C THR A 8 18.33 -4.25 -28.61
N SER A 9 19.09 -3.53 -29.44
CA SER A 9 19.34 -2.09 -29.22
C SER A 9 18.09 -1.25 -29.48
N TYR A 10 17.24 -1.63 -30.43
CA TYR A 10 15.99 -0.90 -30.73
C TYR A 10 14.93 -1.01 -29.62
N ARG A 11 14.97 -2.07 -28.80
CA ARG A 11 13.98 -2.33 -27.76
C ARG A 11 14.21 -1.52 -26.48
N ILE A 12 15.43 -1.01 -26.27
CA ILE A 12 15.79 -0.31 -25.03
C ILE A 12 15.60 1.21 -25.16
N GLU A 13 15.64 1.76 -26.38
CA GLU A 13 15.58 3.22 -26.58
C GLU A 13 14.16 3.79 -26.71
N LYS A 14 13.17 2.98 -27.09
CA LYS A 14 11.76 3.40 -27.10
C LYS A 14 11.03 2.79 -25.91
N GLY A 15 11.01 3.55 -24.80
CA GLY A 15 10.08 3.31 -23.71
C GLY A 15 8.66 3.10 -24.25
N VAL A 16 7.94 2.17 -23.63
CA VAL A 16 6.58 1.65 -23.94
C VAL A 16 5.63 2.75 -24.43
N GLY A 17 5.80 3.14 -25.69
CA GLY A 17 5.00 4.09 -26.42
C GLY A 17 4.00 3.28 -27.21
N ARG A 18 2.73 3.50 -26.91
CA ARG A 18 1.55 2.95 -27.59
C ARG A 18 1.81 2.98 -29.11
N MET A 19 2.12 1.82 -29.73
CA MET A 19 2.33 1.71 -31.16
C MET A 19 1.08 2.24 -31.87
N GLU A 20 1.28 3.19 -32.78
CA GLU A 20 0.21 3.72 -33.60
C GLU A 20 -0.27 2.60 -34.54
N LYS A 21 -1.60 2.42 -34.68
CA LYS A 21 -2.21 1.32 -35.46
C LYS A 21 -1.70 1.17 -36.90
N ARG A 22 -1.01 2.17 -37.44
CA ARG A 22 -0.45 2.15 -38.79
C ARG A 22 0.81 1.29 -38.91
N GLU A 23 1.65 1.22 -37.88
CA GLU A 23 2.88 0.42 -37.91
C GLU A 23 2.60 -1.09 -37.82
N ILE A 24 1.43 -1.48 -37.28
CA ILE A 24 1.03 -2.89 -37.15
C ILE A 24 0.65 -3.49 -38.52
N ASN A 25 0.04 -2.70 -39.40
CA ASN A 25 -0.41 -3.18 -40.72
C ASN A 25 0.75 -3.42 -41.71
N GLU A 26 1.92 -2.81 -41.52
CA GLU A 26 3.08 -3.03 -42.39
C GLU A 26 3.89 -4.28 -42.03
N LEU A 27 3.75 -4.80 -40.81
CA LEU A 27 4.51 -5.95 -40.29
C LEU A 27 3.78 -7.30 -40.47
N GLU A 28 2.49 -7.27 -40.77
CA GLU A 28 1.65 -8.47 -40.96
C GLU A 28 2.21 -9.50 -41.98
N PRO A 29 2.64 -9.11 -43.20
CA PRO A 29 3.07 -10.09 -44.20
C PRO A 29 4.42 -10.75 -43.89
N TYR A 30 5.20 -10.20 -42.94
CA TYR A 30 6.49 -10.76 -42.53
C TYR A 30 6.36 -11.80 -41.41
N LEU A 31 5.24 -11.80 -40.68
CA LEU A 31 4.98 -12.76 -39.60
C LEU A 31 4.41 -14.09 -40.11
N GLU A 32 3.65 -14.08 -41.21
CA GLU A 32 3.07 -15.32 -41.78
C GLU A 32 4.11 -16.30 -42.34
N ARG A 33 5.26 -15.80 -42.82
CA ARG A 33 6.16 -16.64 -43.63
C ARG A 33 7.14 -17.49 -42.82
N ARG A 34 7.34 -17.23 -41.52
CA ARG A 34 8.45 -17.85 -40.75
C ARG A 34 8.05 -18.82 -39.65
N THR A 35 6.77 -18.92 -39.35
CA THR A 35 6.29 -19.81 -38.30
C THR A 35 5.11 -20.57 -38.84
N GLY A 36 5.24 -21.89 -39.00
CA GLY A 36 4.12 -22.82 -39.15
C GLY A 36 3.26 -22.85 -37.88
N PHE A 37 2.91 -21.68 -37.37
CA PHE A 37 2.06 -21.45 -36.23
C PHE A 37 0.63 -21.51 -36.74
N MET A 38 0.07 -22.69 -36.56
CA MET A 38 -1.36 -22.97 -36.58
C MET A 38 -2.08 -21.86 -35.80
N TRP A 39 -3.00 -21.16 -36.44
CA TRP A 39 -3.91 -20.22 -35.81
C TRP A 39 -4.58 -20.92 -34.62
N LEU A 40 -4.17 -20.59 -33.40
CA LEU A 40 -4.89 -21.02 -32.20
C LEU A 40 -6.28 -20.38 -32.25
N PRO A 41 -7.35 -21.15 -32.00
CA PRO A 41 -8.72 -20.64 -32.06
C PRO A 41 -8.90 -19.47 -31.09
N GLN A 42 -9.32 -18.32 -31.62
CA GLN A 42 -9.62 -17.08 -30.88
C GLN A 42 -10.78 -17.22 -29.87
N SER A 43 -11.43 -18.38 -29.75
CA SER A 43 -12.60 -18.56 -28.89
C SER A 43 -12.30 -18.60 -27.39
N ASN A 44 -11.02 -18.59 -26.99
CA ASN A 44 -10.63 -18.79 -25.58
C ASN A 44 -9.84 -17.62 -24.99
N THR A 45 -9.54 -16.58 -25.77
CA THR A 45 -8.76 -15.42 -25.31
C THR A 45 -9.56 -14.46 -24.43
N GLU A 46 -10.88 -14.40 -24.58
CA GLU A 46 -11.75 -13.58 -23.72
C GLU A 46 -11.72 -14.02 -22.25
N TYR A 47 -11.52 -15.32 -22.00
CA TYR A 47 -11.49 -15.85 -20.63
C TYR A 47 -10.25 -15.36 -19.87
N TYR A 48 -9.08 -15.38 -20.51
CA TYR A 48 -7.81 -14.95 -19.89
C TYR A 48 -7.72 -13.43 -19.71
N GLU A 49 -8.30 -12.62 -20.61
CA GLU A 49 -8.32 -11.16 -20.41
C GLU A 49 -9.19 -10.75 -19.21
N SER A 50 -10.29 -11.47 -18.94
CA SER A 50 -11.19 -11.15 -17.82
C SER A 50 -10.52 -11.34 -16.45
N GLU A 51 -9.77 -12.43 -16.23
CA GLU A 51 -9.09 -12.69 -14.96
C GLU A 51 -7.94 -11.71 -14.71
N ILE A 52 -7.19 -11.37 -15.76
CA ILE A 52 -6.12 -10.36 -15.68
C ILE A 52 -6.73 -8.98 -15.38
N PHE A 53 -7.89 -8.64 -15.94
CA PHE A 53 -8.56 -7.38 -15.66
C PHE A 53 -9.08 -7.32 -14.20
N HIS A 54 -9.68 -8.39 -13.70
CA HIS A 54 -10.19 -8.46 -12.32
C HIS A 54 -9.08 -8.40 -11.27
N THR A 55 -7.94 -9.04 -11.52
CA THR A 55 -6.77 -8.97 -10.61
C THR A 55 -6.18 -7.57 -10.56
N ASN A 56 -6.06 -6.88 -11.69
CA ASN A 56 -5.60 -5.49 -11.74
C ASN A 56 -6.57 -4.50 -11.06
N LEU A 57 -7.88 -4.73 -11.16
CA LEU A 57 -8.89 -3.93 -10.47
C LEU A 57 -8.81 -4.07 -8.94
N LYS A 58 -8.67 -5.30 -8.44
CA LYS A 58 -8.46 -5.55 -7.00
C LYS A 58 -7.17 -4.90 -6.51
N LEU A 59 -6.10 -4.95 -7.31
CA LEU A 59 -4.84 -4.28 -6.98
C LEU A 59 -5.00 -2.76 -6.91
N SER A 60 -5.78 -2.17 -7.83
CA SER A 60 -6.07 -0.73 -7.88
C SER A 60 -6.94 -0.25 -6.72
N GLN A 61 -7.95 -1.03 -6.31
CA GLN A 61 -8.72 -0.75 -5.09
C GLN A 61 -7.82 -0.84 -3.85
N ASN A 62 -7.07 -1.92 -3.71
CA ASN A 62 -6.16 -2.11 -2.58
C ASN A 62 -5.12 -0.97 -2.51
N LYS A 63 -4.64 -0.48 -3.66
CA LYS A 63 -3.71 0.67 -3.71
C LYS A 63 -4.34 1.99 -3.25
N ARG A 64 -5.64 2.22 -3.53
CA ARG A 64 -6.37 3.39 -3.01
C ARG A 64 -6.62 3.28 -1.51
N ASP A 65 -6.94 2.08 -1.03
CA ASP A 65 -7.08 1.81 0.40
C ASP A 65 -5.74 1.96 1.14
N LEU A 66 -4.64 1.54 0.51
CA LEU A 66 -3.25 1.77 0.95
C LEU A 66 -2.89 3.26 1.03
N MET A 67 -3.32 4.07 0.06
CA MET A 67 -3.15 5.52 0.09
C MET A 67 -3.94 6.16 1.22
N ASN A 68 -5.08 5.56 1.60
CA ASN A 68 -5.91 5.99 2.71
C ASN A 68 -5.52 5.39 4.07
N ILE A 69 -4.40 4.64 4.15
CA ILE A 69 -3.80 4.28 5.43
C ILE A 69 -3.31 5.58 6.07
N SER A 70 -4.15 6.13 6.96
CA SER A 70 -3.84 7.32 7.73
C SER A 70 -2.71 7.01 8.69
N ASP A 71 -1.68 7.86 8.65
CA ASP A 71 -0.57 7.74 9.58
C ASP A 71 -1.07 8.19 10.96
N TYR A 72 -1.35 7.24 11.87
CA TYR A 72 -1.78 7.52 13.24
C TYR A 72 -0.71 8.19 14.12
N LEU A 73 0.36 8.69 13.52
CA LEU A 73 1.48 9.33 14.17
C LEU A 73 1.04 10.54 15.00
N LEU A 74 0.18 11.40 14.44
CA LEU A 74 -0.32 12.59 15.15
C LEU A 74 -1.08 12.19 16.42
N TRP A 75 -1.89 11.13 16.32
CA TRP A 75 -2.63 10.59 17.46
C TRP A 75 -1.68 9.98 18.50
N SER A 76 -0.68 9.20 18.07
CA SER A 76 0.34 8.66 18.97
C SER A 76 1.16 9.74 19.68
N ILE A 77 1.46 10.86 19.02
CA ILE A 77 2.10 12.03 19.66
C ILE A 77 1.18 12.63 20.73
N GLY A 78 -0.12 12.74 20.47
CA GLY A 78 -1.10 13.15 21.49
C GLY A 78 -1.12 12.21 22.70
N ASN A 79 -1.10 10.90 22.46
CA ASN A 79 -1.01 9.89 23.52
C ASN A 79 0.32 9.96 24.30
N PHE A 80 1.42 10.31 23.64
CA PHE A 80 2.72 10.51 24.30
C PHE A 80 2.72 11.69 25.28
N ILE A 81 2.02 12.77 24.95
CA ILE A 81 1.87 13.91 25.86
C ILE A 81 1.02 13.53 27.07
N LEU A 82 -0.04 12.73 26.88
CA LEU A 82 -0.91 12.28 27.98
C LEU A 82 -0.28 11.20 28.86
N PHE A 83 0.44 10.25 28.25
CA PHE A 83 1.00 9.09 28.93
C PHE A 83 2.32 8.68 28.31
N PHE A 84 3.42 9.21 28.85
CA PHE A 84 4.76 9.08 28.27
C PHE A 84 5.15 7.64 27.92
N VAL A 85 5.01 6.69 28.85
CA VAL A 85 5.49 5.31 28.68
C VAL A 85 4.77 4.57 27.54
N LEU A 86 3.42 4.57 27.55
CA LEU A 86 2.63 3.89 26.52
C LEU A 86 2.63 4.68 25.19
N GLY A 87 2.71 5.99 25.26
CA GLY A 87 2.78 6.83 24.08
C GLY A 87 4.07 6.65 23.29
N VAL A 88 5.23 6.45 23.94
CA VAL A 88 6.48 6.10 23.24
C VAL A 88 6.30 4.83 22.41
N ILE A 89 5.67 3.80 22.99
CA ILE A 89 5.41 2.54 22.27
C ILE A 89 4.53 2.79 21.04
N CYS A 90 3.48 3.59 21.17
CA CYS A 90 2.59 3.93 20.06
C CYS A 90 3.31 4.73 18.95
N VAL A 91 4.19 5.65 19.32
CA VAL A 91 5.02 6.41 18.37
C VAL A 91 5.98 5.48 17.63
N ILE A 92 6.67 4.56 18.33
CA ILE A 92 7.56 3.58 17.70
C ILE A 92 6.79 2.70 16.70
N LEU A 93 5.59 2.23 17.06
CA LEU A 93 4.74 1.46 16.15
C LEU A 93 4.34 2.26 14.92
N SER A 94 3.93 3.52 15.09
CA SER A 94 3.61 4.43 13.98
C SER A 94 4.80 4.66 13.04
N VAL A 95 6.01 4.80 13.58
CA VAL A 95 7.25 4.91 12.79
C VAL A 95 7.53 3.62 12.01
N ARG A 96 7.34 2.45 12.62
CA ARG A 96 7.50 1.15 11.94
C ARG A 96 6.53 0.99 10.77
N VAL A 97 5.26 1.39 10.92
CA VAL A 97 4.30 1.38 9.80
C VAL A 97 4.84 2.19 8.63
N ARG A 98 5.38 3.39 8.90
CA ARG A 98 5.95 4.27 7.89
C ARG A 98 7.19 3.68 7.22
N GLU A 99 8.03 2.99 7.98
CA GLU A 99 9.21 2.29 7.44
C GLU A 99 8.82 1.15 6.48
N HIS A 100 7.85 0.30 6.86
CA HIS A 100 7.34 -0.75 5.97
C HIS A 100 6.66 -0.17 4.71
N LYS A 101 5.92 0.95 4.86
CA LYS A 101 5.34 1.69 3.73
C LYS A 101 6.43 2.22 2.78
N ARG A 102 7.55 2.70 3.32
CA ARG A 102 8.72 3.14 2.52
C ARG A 102 9.40 1.99 1.79
N ASN A 103 9.46 0.81 2.41
CA ASN A 103 10.08 -0.39 1.85
C ASN A 103 9.19 -1.15 0.84
N LYS A 104 8.00 -0.62 0.53
CA LYS A 104 6.99 -1.24 -0.37
C LYS A 104 6.45 -2.59 0.11
N ASP A 105 6.57 -2.89 1.41
CA ASP A 105 5.99 -4.08 2.04
C ASP A 105 4.61 -3.74 2.61
N TYR A 106 3.60 -3.82 1.74
CA TYR A 106 2.26 -3.35 2.05
C TYR A 106 1.49 -4.29 2.98
N ASP A 107 1.63 -5.61 2.81
CA ASP A 107 0.92 -6.61 3.63
C ASP A 107 1.32 -6.52 5.10
N THR A 108 2.62 -6.36 5.36
CA THR A 108 3.13 -6.18 6.73
C THR A 108 2.71 -4.83 7.30
N SER A 109 2.78 -3.75 6.50
CA SER A 109 2.37 -2.42 6.95
C SER A 109 0.91 -2.36 7.39
N LEU A 110 0.01 -3.07 6.70
CA LEU A 110 -1.42 -3.09 7.03
C LEU A 110 -1.67 -3.79 8.37
N LYS A 111 -1.03 -4.95 8.62
CA LYS A 111 -1.11 -5.66 9.90
C LYS A 111 -0.57 -4.83 11.07
N ILE A 112 0.56 -4.14 10.88
CA ILE A 112 1.15 -3.28 11.92
C ILE A 112 0.29 -2.03 12.13
N SER A 113 -0.30 -1.47 11.08
CA SER A 113 -1.22 -0.32 11.16
C SER A 113 -2.44 -0.64 12.03
N GLN A 114 -3.09 -1.79 11.80
CA GLN A 114 -4.21 -2.24 12.63
C GLN A 114 -3.81 -2.42 14.11
N ARG A 115 -2.63 -2.99 14.37
CA ARG A 115 -2.10 -3.10 15.75
C ARG A 115 -1.85 -1.72 16.37
N THR A 116 -1.33 -0.77 15.59
CA THR A 116 -1.06 0.60 16.03
C THR A 116 -2.36 1.32 16.41
N LEU A 117 -3.41 1.15 15.62
CA LEU A 117 -4.74 1.68 15.93
C LEU A 117 -5.27 1.12 17.25
N ILE A 118 -5.23 -0.21 17.43
CA ILE A 118 -5.71 -0.86 18.66
C ILE A 118 -4.93 -0.36 19.88
N MET A 119 -3.60 -0.26 19.77
CA MET A 119 -2.73 0.23 20.85
C MET A 119 -2.99 1.70 21.17
N ASN A 120 -3.25 2.55 20.16
CA ASN A 120 -3.63 3.95 20.37
C ASN A 120 -4.97 4.06 21.11
N ILE A 121 -5.99 3.28 20.72
CA ILE A 121 -7.29 3.25 21.41
C ILE A 121 -7.11 2.80 22.86
N PHE A 122 -6.38 1.71 23.08
CA PHE A 122 -6.13 1.20 24.43
C PHE A 122 -5.40 2.23 25.30
N THR A 123 -4.38 2.91 24.75
CA THR A 123 -3.64 3.96 25.44
C THR A 123 -4.54 5.16 25.75
N THR A 124 -5.44 5.56 24.84
CA THR A 124 -6.40 6.65 25.13
C THR A 124 -7.33 6.30 26.28
N ILE A 125 -7.86 5.07 26.32
CA ILE A 125 -8.77 4.63 27.39
C ILE A 125 -8.06 4.68 28.74
N ILE A 126 -6.85 4.11 28.82
CA ILE A 126 -6.04 4.15 30.05
C ILE A 126 -5.70 5.58 30.45
N GLY A 127 -5.29 6.42 29.50
CA GLY A 127 -4.97 7.83 29.75
C GLY A 127 -6.16 8.61 30.31
N ILE A 128 -7.36 8.41 29.76
CA ILE A 128 -8.60 9.04 30.25
C ILE A 128 -8.94 8.55 31.66
N CYS A 129 -8.88 7.23 31.92
CA CYS A 129 -9.10 6.69 33.26
C CYS A 129 -8.11 7.27 34.29
N PHE A 130 -6.84 7.43 33.92
CA PHE A 130 -5.83 8.04 34.76
C PHE A 130 -6.12 9.53 35.06
N LEU A 131 -6.54 10.31 34.05
CA LEU A 131 -6.92 11.71 34.25
C LEU A 131 -8.13 11.86 35.18
N VAL A 132 -9.16 11.03 35.00
CA VAL A 132 -10.37 11.05 35.85
C VAL A 132 -10.04 10.71 37.30
N THR A 133 -9.20 9.69 37.53
CA THR A 133 -8.79 9.31 38.89
C THR A 133 -7.95 10.41 39.56
N MET A 134 -7.01 11.03 38.84
CA MET A 134 -6.25 12.17 39.35
C MET A 134 -7.14 13.37 39.72
N LEU A 135 -8.11 13.70 38.86
CA LEU A 135 -9.07 14.76 39.14
C LEU A 135 -9.90 14.47 40.39
N ALA A 136 -10.40 13.24 40.53
CA ALA A 136 -11.16 12.82 41.72
C ALA A 136 -10.33 12.93 43.00
N LEU A 137 -9.06 12.53 42.97
CA LEU A 137 -8.15 12.66 44.11
C LEU A 137 -7.88 14.13 44.47
N LEU A 138 -7.74 15.02 43.49
CA LEU A 138 -7.56 16.45 43.72
C LEU A 138 -8.79 17.07 44.38
N ILE A 139 -10.00 16.72 43.92
CA ILE A 139 -11.27 17.19 44.52
C ILE A 139 -11.38 16.71 45.96
N ASN A 140 -11.10 15.41 46.21
CA ASN A 140 -11.15 14.84 47.56
C ASN A 140 -10.16 15.52 48.50
N LYS A 141 -8.93 15.77 48.04
CA LYS A 141 -7.91 16.49 48.82
C LYS A 141 -8.30 17.94 49.08
N SER A 142 -8.96 18.61 48.13
CA SER A 142 -9.45 19.98 48.33
C SER A 142 -10.54 20.05 49.40
N SER A 143 -11.39 19.03 49.50
CA SER A 143 -12.50 18.95 50.47
C SER A 143 -12.01 18.77 51.90
N THR A 144 -10.94 17.98 52.12
CA THR A 144 -10.43 17.68 53.48
C THR A 144 -9.65 18.82 54.14
N ASN A 145 -9.30 19.88 53.40
CA ASN A 145 -8.56 21.02 53.93
C ASN A 145 -9.47 22.18 54.38
N PHE A 146 -10.79 22.02 54.30
CA PHE A 146 -11.80 22.93 54.84
C PHE A 146 -12.38 22.37 56.14
#